data_AF-A0A2V9WJK9-F1
#
_entry.id   AF-A0A2V9WJK9-F1
#
_cell.length_a   1.000
_cell.length_b   1.000
_cell.length_c   1.000
_cell.angle_alpha   90.00
_cell.angle_beta   90.00
_cell.angle_gamma   90.00
#
_symmetry.space_group_name_H-M   'P 1'
#
loop_
_entity.id
_entity.type
_entity.pdbx_description
1 polymer ?
#
loop_
_entity_poly.entity_id
_entity_poly.type
_entity_poly.pdbx_seq_one_letter_code
_entity_poly.pdbx_strand_id
1 'polypeptide(L)'
;LASTAQWKSDPQPSSKELFDYLRKNTIEGKDPGGDGDRFEVGTLDQAMGSADHHLQQTYTVSYIAHVPLEPRAALAKWVGDHLTVWTGTQRPFGVRGQLAEAFRIPEDQVRVLMPDMGSGYGGKHTGETAIEAARLARVANRPVKLVWTREEEFTWAYFRPAGVIDVSSGVRADGTITAWEFHNYNSGSAGIRTYYEVPNQRIIFHATDSPLRQGSYRALAATANHFARESHMDELAHAVNLDPLEFRLKNLKNERLRAVFQAAAKQFGWGRSKSPGQGFGMGGGYEKLGNIATFAEVNVDCKSGEVKVVRVVSAFECGAIVNPDNLRNQIEGSNIQGLGGALFEAIEFENGKILNGRLSRYRVPRFSDVPILETVLLDRKDLPSAGAGECPMIGLAPAIGNAIFDATSVRLRSLPMVPNGLKTV
;
A
#
# COMPACT_ATOMS: atom_id res chain seq x y z
N LEU A 1 -4.69 13.17 38.65
CA LEU A 1 -4.23 13.51 37.28
C LEU A 1 -5.27 13.09 36.24
N ALA A 2 -5.57 11.80 36.05
CA ALA A 2 -6.61 11.39 35.09
C ALA A 2 -8.02 11.93 35.44
N SER A 3 -8.40 11.94 36.73
CA SER A 3 -9.67 12.49 37.21
C SER A 3 -9.80 14.02 37.13
N THR A 4 -8.69 14.72 36.88
CA THR A 4 -8.62 16.19 36.86
C THR A 4 -8.24 16.74 35.48
N ALA A 5 -8.02 15.86 34.49
CA ALA A 5 -7.64 16.27 33.15
C ALA A 5 -8.89 16.72 32.37
N GLN A 6 -8.87 17.97 31.91
CA GLN A 6 -9.84 18.46 30.94
C GLN A 6 -9.16 18.47 29.56
N TRP A 7 -9.77 17.75 28.61
CA TRP A 7 -9.27 17.69 27.24
C TRP A 7 -10.07 18.67 26.38
N LYS A 8 -9.38 19.57 25.68
CA LYS A 8 -9.97 20.33 24.58
C LYS A 8 -9.89 19.47 23.33
N SER A 9 -11.03 19.17 22.72
CA SER A 9 -11.10 18.50 21.42
C SER A 9 -11.52 19.50 20.37
N ASP A 10 -10.75 19.60 19.28
CA ASP A 10 -11.17 20.29 18.09
C ASP A 10 -12.04 19.36 17.22
N PRO A 11 -13.02 19.89 16.47
CA PRO A 11 -13.74 19.10 15.48
C PRO A 11 -12.75 18.46 14.49
N GLN A 12 -12.89 17.15 14.28
CA GLN A 12 -12.05 16.38 13.36
C GLN A 12 -12.94 15.78 12.27
N PRO A 13 -12.50 15.74 11.00
CA PRO A 13 -13.28 15.16 9.92
C PRO A 13 -13.58 13.68 10.21
N SER A 14 -14.66 13.18 9.63
CA SER A 14 -14.98 11.76 9.66
C SER A 14 -14.37 11.01 8.49
N SER A 15 -14.34 9.67 8.58
CA SER A 15 -13.96 8.82 7.44
C SER A 15 -14.85 9.00 6.21
N LYS A 16 -16.07 9.58 6.36
CA LYS A 16 -16.99 9.88 5.25
C LYS A 16 -16.58 11.13 4.47
N GLU A 17 -15.93 12.08 5.13
CA GLU A 17 -15.51 13.37 4.56
C GLU A 17 -14.03 13.36 4.16
N LEU A 18 -13.34 12.25 4.43
CA LEU A 18 -11.89 12.12 4.34
C LEU A 18 -11.34 12.61 2.99
N PHE A 19 -11.86 12.13 1.87
CA PHE A 19 -11.28 12.43 0.56
C PHE A 19 -11.45 13.90 0.17
N ASP A 20 -12.59 14.50 0.47
CA ASP A 20 -12.81 15.95 0.28
C ASP A 20 -11.91 16.77 1.20
N TYR A 21 -11.72 16.31 2.44
CA TYR A 21 -10.83 16.95 3.39
C TYR A 21 -9.37 16.94 2.90
N LEU A 22 -8.86 15.80 2.43
CA LEU A 22 -7.48 15.70 1.92
C LEU A 22 -7.22 16.65 0.74
N ARG A 23 -8.20 16.82 -0.17
CA ARG A 23 -8.07 17.77 -1.29
C ARG A 23 -8.03 19.22 -0.85
N LYS A 24 -8.83 19.59 0.16
CA LYS A 24 -8.99 20.98 0.60
C LYS A 24 -7.88 21.45 1.53
N ASN A 25 -7.18 20.53 2.20
CA ASN A 25 -6.20 20.84 3.24
C ASN A 25 -4.77 20.48 2.80
N THR A 26 -4.41 20.83 1.57
CA THR A 26 -3.03 20.72 1.10
C THR A 26 -2.13 21.70 1.86
N ILE A 27 -0.90 21.26 2.15
CA ILE A 27 0.09 22.06 2.87
C ILE A 27 1.39 22.10 2.08
N GLU A 28 2.20 23.13 2.33
CA GLU A 28 3.58 23.11 1.87
C GLU A 28 4.35 22.03 2.63
N GLY A 29 4.92 21.08 1.88
CA GLY A 29 5.65 19.97 2.45
C GLY A 29 6.24 19.10 1.36
N LYS A 30 7.36 18.45 1.67
CA LYS A 30 7.93 17.41 0.83
C LYS A 30 7.49 16.05 1.35
N ASP A 31 7.32 15.07 0.47
CA ASP A 31 7.20 13.69 0.93
C ASP A 31 8.52 13.25 1.62
N PRO A 32 8.50 12.88 2.92
CA PRO A 32 9.69 12.37 3.58
C PRO A 32 10.14 10.97 3.07
N GLY A 33 9.37 10.32 2.18
CA GLY A 33 9.55 8.91 1.82
C GLY A 33 9.71 8.53 0.34
N GLY A 34 9.82 9.46 -0.64
CA GLY A 34 9.71 9.07 -2.06
C GLY A 34 10.39 9.92 -3.14
N ASP A 35 9.90 9.77 -4.38
CA ASP A 35 10.51 10.14 -5.68
C ASP A 35 10.49 11.64 -6.03
N GLY A 36 10.28 12.48 -5.02
CA GLY A 36 10.10 13.93 -5.10
C GLY A 36 8.64 14.35 -5.32
N ASP A 37 8.37 15.64 -5.11
CA ASP A 37 7.00 16.17 -5.10
C ASP A 37 6.47 16.53 -6.49
N ARG A 38 7.35 16.68 -7.48
CA ARG A 38 6.99 17.07 -8.85
C ARG A 38 7.92 16.45 -9.88
N PHE A 39 7.33 15.98 -10.97
CA PHE A 39 8.03 15.58 -12.20
C PHE A 39 7.22 16.05 -13.42
N GLU A 40 7.87 16.72 -14.37
CA GLU A 40 7.22 17.23 -15.58
C GLU A 40 8.17 17.11 -16.78
N VAL A 41 7.63 16.65 -17.91
CA VAL A 41 8.36 16.50 -19.17
C VAL A 41 7.41 16.67 -20.35
N GLY A 42 7.89 17.22 -21.46
CA GLY A 42 7.09 17.43 -22.67
C GLY A 42 6.11 18.59 -22.55
N THR A 43 5.09 18.61 -23.41
CA THR A 43 4.05 19.65 -23.49
C THR A 43 2.66 19.05 -23.30
N LEU A 44 2.24 18.91 -22.04
CA LEU A 44 1.02 18.17 -21.66
C LEU A 44 -0.24 18.66 -22.38
N ASP A 45 -0.49 19.97 -22.42
CA ASP A 45 -1.73 20.53 -22.99
C ASP A 45 -1.85 20.24 -24.50
N GLN A 46 -0.74 20.32 -25.23
CA GLN A 46 -0.67 19.98 -26.66
C GLN A 46 -0.86 18.47 -26.88
N ALA A 47 -0.24 17.66 -26.03
CA ALA A 47 -0.32 16.20 -26.12
C ALA A 47 -1.70 15.65 -25.79
N MET A 48 -2.40 16.29 -24.83
CA MET A 48 -3.81 16.03 -24.59
C MET A 48 -4.60 16.38 -25.84
N GLY A 49 -4.51 17.60 -26.38
CA GLY A 49 -5.32 18.02 -27.54
C GLY A 49 -5.11 17.23 -28.85
N SER A 50 -4.10 16.37 -28.92
CA SER A 50 -3.80 15.51 -30.08
C SER A 50 -4.07 14.01 -29.85
N ALA A 51 -4.67 13.65 -28.71
CA ALA A 51 -5.09 12.29 -28.43
C ALA A 51 -6.41 11.95 -29.15
N ASP A 52 -6.59 10.68 -29.53
CA ASP A 52 -7.85 10.21 -30.13
C ASP A 52 -8.90 9.91 -29.04
N HIS A 53 -8.44 9.50 -27.86
CA HIS A 53 -9.26 9.25 -26.69
C HIS A 53 -8.63 9.89 -25.43
N HIS A 54 -9.50 10.32 -24.53
CA HIS A 54 -9.13 10.93 -23.26
C HIS A 54 -9.83 10.24 -22.11
N LEU A 55 -9.14 10.06 -20.99
CA LEU A 55 -9.73 9.61 -19.75
C LEU A 55 -9.32 10.53 -18.61
N GLN A 56 -10.26 10.82 -17.72
CA GLN A 56 -10.01 11.50 -16.46
C GLN A 56 -10.75 10.76 -15.36
N GLN A 57 -10.01 10.24 -14.38
CA GLN A 57 -10.56 9.42 -13.31
C GLN A 57 -9.95 9.79 -11.96
N THR A 58 -10.74 9.61 -10.90
CA THR A 58 -10.30 9.74 -9.52
C THR A 58 -10.32 8.36 -8.86
N TYR A 59 -9.24 8.04 -8.15
CA TYR A 59 -9.07 6.85 -7.34
C TYR A 59 -8.88 7.22 -5.87
N THR A 60 -9.36 6.39 -4.95
CA THR A 60 -9.26 6.67 -3.52
C THR A 60 -8.78 5.44 -2.73
N VAL A 61 -8.03 5.69 -1.66
CA VAL A 61 -7.57 4.64 -0.73
C VAL A 61 -7.80 5.08 0.71
N SER A 62 -8.46 4.26 1.52
CA SER A 62 -8.68 4.54 2.95
C SER A 62 -7.39 4.38 3.79
N TYR A 63 -7.40 4.91 5.01
CA TYR A 63 -6.42 4.53 6.03
C TYR A 63 -6.57 3.04 6.36
N ILE A 64 -5.45 2.34 6.57
CA ILE A 64 -5.44 0.96 7.08
C ILE A 64 -4.39 0.80 8.18
N ALA A 65 -4.61 -0.12 9.10
CA ALA A 65 -3.65 -0.51 10.13
C ALA A 65 -2.77 -1.68 9.67
N HIS A 66 -1.56 -1.77 10.22
CA HIS A 66 -0.60 -2.85 9.93
C HIS A 66 -1.02 -4.21 10.47
N VAL A 67 -1.66 -4.20 11.64
CA VAL A 67 -2.13 -5.38 12.36
C VAL A 67 -1.10 -6.54 12.43
N PRO A 68 0.17 -6.30 12.85
CA PRO A 68 1.06 -7.41 13.20
C PRO A 68 0.42 -8.22 14.33
N LEU A 69 0.51 -9.55 14.31
CA LEU A 69 -0.15 -10.40 15.31
C LEU A 69 0.37 -10.10 16.72
N GLU A 70 1.65 -9.77 16.87
CA GLU A 70 2.24 -9.24 18.09
C GLU A 70 1.99 -7.71 18.18
N PRO A 71 1.20 -7.24 19.17
CA PRO A 71 1.10 -5.81 19.47
C PRO A 71 2.45 -5.21 19.89
N ARG A 72 2.55 -3.89 19.97
CA ARG A 72 3.77 -3.27 20.49
C ARG A 72 3.98 -3.59 21.95
N ALA A 73 5.21 -3.97 22.25
CA ALA A 73 5.66 -4.33 23.58
C ALA A 73 7.09 -3.88 23.79
N ALA A 74 7.40 -3.46 25.01
CA ALA A 74 8.75 -3.12 25.43
C ALA A 74 8.98 -3.49 26.89
N LEU A 75 10.20 -3.92 27.20
CA LEU A 75 10.71 -4.04 28.55
C LEU A 75 11.83 -3.02 28.71
N ALA A 76 11.76 -2.16 29.72
CA ALA A 76 12.81 -1.19 30.02
C ALA A 76 13.39 -1.39 31.41
N LYS A 77 14.69 -1.15 31.56
CA LYS A 77 15.43 -1.21 32.82
C LYS A 77 16.47 -0.10 32.87
N TRP A 78 16.51 0.62 34.00
CA TRP A 78 17.56 1.58 34.32
C TRP A 78 18.57 0.97 35.31
N VAL A 79 19.85 1.30 35.14
CA VAL A 79 20.94 1.06 36.11
C VAL A 79 21.76 2.34 36.20
N GLY A 80 21.55 3.13 37.25
CA GLY A 80 22.02 4.53 37.25
C GLY A 80 21.42 5.27 36.04
N ASP A 81 22.28 5.89 35.24
CA ASP A 81 21.89 6.59 34.01
C ASP A 81 21.87 5.71 32.75
N HIS A 82 22.22 4.42 32.87
CA HIS A 82 22.18 3.49 31.73
C HIS A 82 20.78 2.90 31.54
N LEU A 83 20.24 3.09 30.34
CA LEU A 83 18.95 2.53 29.92
C LEU A 83 19.17 1.32 29.02
N THR A 84 18.58 0.17 29.38
CA THR A 84 18.41 -0.97 28.47
C THR A 84 16.94 -1.17 28.15
N VAL A 85 16.60 -1.29 26.86
CA VAL A 85 15.25 -1.57 26.38
C VAL A 85 15.24 -2.77 25.45
N TRP A 86 14.35 -3.74 25.71
CA TRP A 86 13.99 -4.80 24.77
C TRP A 86 12.69 -4.41 24.08
N THR A 87 12.66 -4.34 22.75
CA THR A 87 11.45 -3.97 22.02
C THR A 87 11.46 -4.54 20.61
N GLY A 88 10.29 -4.98 20.13
CA GLY A 88 10.11 -5.36 18.73
C GLY A 88 10.13 -4.11 17.86
N THR A 89 11.20 -3.90 17.10
CA THR A 89 11.37 -2.74 16.21
C THR A 89 12.10 -3.11 14.93
N GLN A 90 11.72 -2.50 13.82
CA GLN A 90 12.46 -2.62 12.55
C GLN A 90 13.61 -1.60 12.45
N ARG A 91 13.76 -0.70 13.44
CA ARG A 91 14.79 0.36 13.48
C ARG A 91 15.43 0.48 14.87
N PRO A 92 16.20 -0.51 15.34
CA PRO A 92 16.78 -0.48 16.69
C PRO A 92 17.64 0.76 16.95
N PHE A 93 18.43 1.21 15.98
CA PHE A 93 19.22 2.46 16.10
C PHE A 93 18.34 3.71 16.13
N GLY A 94 17.24 3.73 15.36
CA GLY A 94 16.28 4.85 15.40
C GLY A 94 15.60 4.96 16.76
N VAL A 95 15.18 3.84 17.33
CA VAL A 95 14.61 3.80 18.69
C VAL A 95 15.64 4.21 19.74
N ARG A 96 16.93 3.84 19.58
CA ARG A 96 18.01 4.28 20.47
C ARG A 96 18.11 5.80 20.50
N GLY A 97 18.15 6.45 19.33
CA GLY A 97 18.18 7.91 19.23
C GLY A 97 16.95 8.58 19.86
N GLN A 98 15.75 8.04 19.60
CA GLN A 98 14.50 8.54 20.19
C GLN A 98 14.48 8.44 21.72
N LEU A 99 15.00 7.35 22.29
CA LEU A 99 15.13 7.19 23.73
C LEU A 99 16.14 8.19 24.32
N ALA A 100 17.31 8.32 23.70
CA ALA A 100 18.34 9.27 24.12
C ALA A 100 17.79 10.71 24.15
N GLU A 101 17.10 11.11 23.09
CA GLU A 101 16.40 12.40 23.00
C GLU A 101 15.33 12.56 24.08
N ALA A 102 14.43 11.57 24.22
CA ALA A 102 13.32 11.63 25.17
C ALA A 102 13.77 11.76 26.64
N PHE A 103 14.93 11.21 26.99
CA PHE A 103 15.49 11.27 28.34
C PHE A 103 16.66 12.25 28.50
N ARG A 104 17.05 12.94 27.43
CA ARG A 104 18.16 13.89 27.39
C ARG A 104 19.46 13.30 27.94
N ILE A 105 19.77 12.07 27.51
CA ILE A 105 21.00 11.35 27.85
C ILE A 105 21.81 11.06 26.58
N PRO A 106 23.13 10.89 26.68
CA PRO A 106 23.95 10.45 25.55
C PRO A 106 23.48 9.11 24.98
N GLU A 107 23.62 8.92 23.66
CA GLU A 107 23.19 7.68 22.98
C GLU A 107 23.94 6.42 23.46
N ASP A 108 25.18 6.56 23.89
CA ASP A 108 25.99 5.46 24.44
C ASP A 108 25.49 4.99 25.82
N GLN A 109 24.64 5.78 26.48
CA GLN A 109 23.90 5.38 27.69
C GLN A 109 22.63 4.58 27.38
N VAL A 110 22.28 4.38 26.11
CA VAL A 110 21.08 3.65 25.69
C VAL A 110 21.44 2.39 24.92
N ARG A 111 20.98 1.25 25.42
CA ARG A 111 21.07 -0.04 24.74
C ARG A 111 19.67 -0.51 24.32
N VAL A 112 19.47 -0.67 23.01
CA VAL A 112 18.26 -1.30 22.46
C VAL A 112 18.59 -2.73 22.04
N LEU A 113 17.79 -3.68 22.53
CA LEU A 113 17.85 -5.10 22.18
C LEU A 113 16.57 -5.45 21.42
N MET A 114 16.74 -5.97 20.20
CA MET A 114 15.63 -6.42 19.36
C MET A 114 15.52 -7.95 19.48
N PRO A 115 14.55 -8.47 20.28
CA PRO A 115 14.26 -9.90 20.27
C PRO A 115 13.57 -10.30 18.96
N ASP A 116 13.34 -11.60 18.77
CA ASP A 116 12.40 -12.07 17.76
C ASP A 116 11.04 -11.37 17.97
N MET A 117 10.49 -10.83 16.89
CA MET A 117 9.25 -10.03 16.92
C MET A 117 8.24 -10.55 15.91
N GLY A 118 6.96 -10.45 16.23
CA GLY A 118 5.83 -10.91 15.42
C GLY A 118 5.47 -9.95 14.29
N SER A 119 6.48 -9.57 13.50
CA SER A 119 6.40 -8.62 12.39
C SER A 119 6.07 -7.17 12.79
N GLY A 120 6.10 -6.27 11.80
CA GLY A 120 5.77 -4.85 11.91
C GLY A 120 5.17 -4.24 10.64
N TYR A 121 5.47 -4.79 9.45
CA TYR A 121 4.95 -4.34 8.15
C TYR A 121 5.13 -2.83 7.88
N GLY A 122 6.16 -2.22 8.45
CA GLY A 122 6.41 -0.79 8.38
C GLY A 122 5.83 0.01 9.56
N GLY A 123 5.01 -0.60 10.42
CA GLY A 123 4.44 0.04 11.60
C GLY A 123 5.42 0.19 12.76
N LYS A 124 6.34 -0.75 12.97
CA LYS A 124 7.24 -0.75 14.14
C LYS A 124 8.54 0.04 13.90
N HIS A 125 8.46 1.21 13.26
CA HIS A 125 9.60 2.11 13.04
C HIS A 125 9.85 3.11 14.18
N THR A 126 8.87 3.30 15.05
CA THR A 126 8.87 4.28 16.13
C THR A 126 8.90 3.60 17.50
N GLY A 127 9.44 4.31 18.50
CA GLY A 127 9.73 3.80 19.82
C GLY A 127 8.72 4.20 20.91
N GLU A 128 7.44 4.45 20.60
CA GLU A 128 6.45 4.95 21.58
C GLU A 128 6.39 4.07 22.83
N THR A 129 6.08 2.79 22.64
CA THR A 129 6.00 1.81 23.72
C THR A 129 7.33 1.66 24.47
N ALA A 130 8.47 1.82 23.78
CA ALA A 130 9.80 1.81 24.39
C ALA A 130 10.03 3.02 25.31
N ILE A 131 9.63 4.22 24.86
CA ILE A 131 9.73 5.46 25.63
C ILE A 131 8.79 5.39 26.85
N GLU A 132 7.55 4.91 26.67
CA GLU A 132 6.59 4.73 27.75
C GLU A 132 7.12 3.77 28.83
N ALA A 133 7.59 2.58 28.42
CA ALA A 133 8.18 1.60 29.33
C ALA A 133 9.37 2.19 30.08
N ALA A 134 10.25 2.93 29.40
CA ALA A 134 11.42 3.55 30.01
C ALA A 134 11.04 4.66 31.00
N ARG A 135 10.01 5.46 30.72
CA ARG A 135 9.50 6.49 31.65
C ARG A 135 8.97 5.83 32.93
N LEU A 136 8.16 4.80 32.79
CA LEU A 136 7.59 4.05 33.91
C LEU A 136 8.68 3.33 34.72
N ALA A 137 9.65 2.70 34.05
CA ALA A 137 10.76 2.03 34.72
C ALA A 137 11.61 3.00 35.56
N ARG A 138 11.80 4.24 35.07
CA ARG A 138 12.56 5.28 35.79
C ARG A 138 11.85 5.70 37.08
N VAL A 139 10.55 5.96 37.00
CA VAL A 139 9.75 6.38 38.16
C VAL A 139 9.56 5.24 39.16
N ALA A 140 9.34 4.01 38.68
CA ALA A 140 9.15 2.84 39.53
C ALA A 140 10.45 2.32 40.16
N ASN A 141 11.62 2.79 39.70
CA ASN A 141 12.95 2.27 40.06
C ASN A 141 13.06 0.74 39.94
N ARG A 142 12.37 0.16 38.94
CA ARG A 142 12.28 -1.28 38.69
C ARG A 142 12.12 -1.52 37.19
N PRO A 143 12.50 -2.70 36.66
CA PRO A 143 12.18 -3.04 35.29
C PRO A 143 10.67 -3.02 35.05
N VAL A 144 10.24 -2.42 33.93
CA VAL A 144 8.82 -2.34 33.54
C VAL A 144 8.65 -2.94 32.15
N LYS A 145 7.74 -3.91 32.05
CA LYS A 145 7.21 -4.41 30.79
C LYS A 145 5.90 -3.68 30.50
N LEU A 146 5.82 -3.05 29.34
CA LEU A 146 4.61 -2.44 28.81
C LEU A 146 4.22 -3.18 27.52
N VAL A 147 2.92 -3.48 27.39
CA VAL A 147 2.34 -4.11 26.21
C VAL A 147 1.07 -3.36 25.91
N TRP A 148 0.95 -2.82 24.69
CA TRP A 148 -0.32 -2.27 24.24
C TRP A 148 -1.32 -3.38 24.00
N THR A 149 -2.55 -3.17 24.43
CA THR A 149 -3.70 -3.90 23.92
C THR A 149 -3.84 -3.66 22.42
N ARG A 150 -4.60 -4.52 21.73
CA ARG A 150 -4.89 -4.30 20.31
C ARG A 150 -5.60 -2.96 20.07
N GLU A 151 -6.51 -2.57 20.94
CA GLU A 151 -7.31 -1.34 20.86
C GLU A 151 -6.44 -0.09 21.05
N GLU A 152 -5.48 -0.14 21.98
CA GLU A 152 -4.45 0.89 22.14
C GLU A 152 -3.57 1.00 20.88
N GLU A 153 -3.18 -0.12 20.28
CA GLU A 153 -2.40 -0.09 19.04
C GLU A 153 -3.18 0.57 17.88
N PHE A 154 -4.47 0.27 17.72
CA PHE A 154 -5.31 0.97 16.74
C PHE A 154 -5.47 2.46 17.04
N THR A 155 -5.29 2.89 18.29
CA THR A 155 -5.50 4.30 18.67
C THR A 155 -4.21 5.12 18.59
N TRP A 156 -3.08 4.54 18.99
CA TRP A 156 -1.83 5.28 19.20
C TRP A 156 -0.75 5.00 18.14
N ALA A 157 -0.82 3.86 17.45
CA ALA A 157 0.04 3.63 16.31
C ALA A 157 -0.41 4.51 15.13
N TYR A 158 0.51 4.73 14.19
CA TYR A 158 0.18 5.38 12.92
C TYR A 158 -0.39 4.37 11.92
N PHE A 159 -1.09 4.87 10.91
CA PHE A 159 -1.70 4.09 9.85
C PHE A 159 -0.92 4.17 8.53
N ARG A 160 -1.21 3.26 7.59
CA ARG A 160 -0.94 3.52 6.17
C ARG A 160 -1.74 4.77 5.77
N PRO A 161 -1.11 5.77 5.13
CA PRO A 161 -1.81 6.94 4.61
C PRO A 161 -3.03 6.60 3.75
N ALA A 162 -4.09 7.38 3.93
CA ALA A 162 -5.17 7.48 2.95
C ALA A 162 -4.75 8.41 1.81
N GLY A 163 -5.47 8.36 0.68
CA GLY A 163 -5.18 9.28 -0.40
C GLY A 163 -6.28 9.38 -1.44
N VAL A 164 -6.17 10.45 -2.22
CA VAL A 164 -6.95 10.70 -3.43
C VAL A 164 -5.98 10.83 -4.58
N ILE A 165 -6.24 10.16 -5.69
CA ILE A 165 -5.35 10.15 -6.85
C ILE A 165 -6.17 10.51 -8.08
N ASP A 166 -5.78 11.57 -8.76
CA ASP A 166 -6.35 11.92 -10.06
C ASP A 166 -5.42 11.52 -11.18
N VAL A 167 -5.99 10.90 -12.20
CA VAL A 167 -5.28 10.53 -13.41
C VAL A 167 -6.05 11.08 -14.61
N SER A 168 -5.40 11.95 -15.37
CA SER A 168 -5.85 12.38 -16.69
C SER A 168 -4.88 11.84 -17.73
N SER A 169 -5.36 11.31 -18.85
CA SER A 169 -4.50 10.77 -19.88
C SER A 169 -5.07 10.96 -21.28
N GLY A 170 -4.16 10.91 -22.26
CA GLY A 170 -4.46 10.90 -23.69
C GLY A 170 -3.85 9.65 -24.34
N VAL A 171 -4.60 9.01 -25.22
CA VAL A 171 -4.18 7.82 -25.97
C VAL A 171 -4.63 7.91 -27.43
N ARG A 172 -3.80 7.43 -28.35
CA ARG A 172 -4.16 7.25 -29.76
C ARG A 172 -4.97 5.99 -29.97
N ALA A 173 -5.74 5.91 -31.06
CA ALA A 173 -6.53 4.75 -31.44
C ALA A 173 -5.67 3.47 -31.61
N ASP A 174 -4.38 3.62 -31.90
CA ASP A 174 -3.43 2.50 -31.98
C ASP A 174 -2.94 2.01 -30.61
N GLY A 175 -3.32 2.67 -29.52
CA GLY A 175 -2.92 2.37 -28.15
C GLY A 175 -1.64 3.04 -27.66
N THR A 176 -1.07 3.98 -28.42
CA THR A 176 0.08 4.78 -27.96
C THR A 176 -0.38 5.84 -26.96
N ILE A 177 0.18 5.83 -25.74
CA ILE A 177 -0.12 6.85 -24.73
C ILE A 177 0.64 8.15 -25.06
N THR A 178 -0.07 9.27 -25.18
CA THR A 178 0.50 10.57 -25.57
C THR A 178 0.73 11.49 -24.37
N ALA A 179 -0.16 11.44 -23.38
CA ALA A 179 -0.16 12.35 -22.23
C ALA A 179 -0.54 11.63 -20.93
N TRP A 180 0.08 12.02 -19.82
CA TRP A 180 -0.18 11.46 -18.50
C TRP A 180 -0.05 12.54 -17.41
N GLU A 181 -1.17 12.91 -16.81
CA GLU A 181 -1.24 13.78 -15.63
C GLU A 181 -1.63 12.94 -14.42
N PHE A 182 -0.86 13.02 -13.34
CA PHE A 182 -1.04 12.18 -12.15
C PHE A 182 -0.84 13.00 -10.88
N HIS A 183 -1.91 13.19 -10.12
CA HIS A 183 -1.88 13.95 -8.88
C HIS A 183 -2.18 13.02 -7.71
N ASN A 184 -1.29 12.94 -6.73
CA ASN A 184 -1.52 12.21 -5.49
C ASN A 184 -1.69 13.18 -4.33
N TYR A 185 -2.83 13.14 -3.66
CA TYR A 185 -3.11 13.87 -2.44
C TYR A 185 -2.92 12.94 -1.24
N ASN A 186 -1.99 13.28 -0.36
CA ASN A 186 -1.68 12.65 0.94
C ASN A 186 -0.94 11.30 0.94
N SER A 187 -1.34 10.31 0.12
CA SER A 187 -0.89 8.92 0.36
C SER A 187 0.62 8.69 0.19
N GLY A 188 1.29 9.55 -0.59
CA GLY A 188 2.73 9.63 -0.74
C GLY A 188 3.21 9.47 -2.19
N SER A 189 4.50 9.74 -2.41
CA SER A 189 5.13 9.79 -3.73
C SER A 189 5.89 8.51 -4.11
N ALA A 190 6.03 7.54 -3.20
CA ALA A 190 6.67 6.25 -3.52
C ALA A 190 5.95 5.58 -4.69
N GLY A 191 6.68 5.33 -5.78
CA GLY A 191 6.10 4.74 -6.99
C GLY A 191 5.08 5.65 -7.66
N ILE A 192 5.21 6.98 -7.59
CA ILE A 192 4.28 7.90 -8.25
C ILE A 192 4.55 8.03 -9.76
N ARG A 193 5.80 7.82 -10.19
CA ARG A 193 6.21 7.95 -11.58
C ARG A 193 5.72 6.78 -12.42
N THR A 194 5.21 7.06 -13.62
CA THR A 194 4.88 6.00 -14.58
C THR A 194 6.14 5.29 -15.09
N TYR A 195 6.03 4.00 -15.32
CA TYR A 195 7.07 3.17 -15.92
C TYR A 195 6.73 2.75 -17.36
N TYR A 196 5.61 3.26 -17.87
CA TYR A 196 5.24 3.17 -19.26
C TYR A 196 5.86 4.31 -20.05
N GLU A 197 6.02 4.09 -21.35
CA GLU A 197 6.52 5.11 -22.28
C GLU A 197 5.45 6.17 -22.52
N VAL A 198 5.59 7.30 -21.83
CA VAL A 198 4.74 8.47 -22.02
C VAL A 198 5.62 9.69 -22.26
N PRO A 199 5.58 10.32 -23.45
CA PRO A 199 6.45 11.44 -23.78
C PRO A 199 6.09 12.74 -23.03
N ASN A 200 4.84 12.92 -22.63
CA ASN A 200 4.35 14.14 -21.99
C ASN A 200 3.72 13.79 -20.64
N GLN A 201 4.32 14.28 -19.56
CA GLN A 201 3.91 13.92 -18.21
C GLN A 201 3.87 15.14 -17.30
N ARG A 202 2.90 15.15 -16.39
CA ARG A 202 2.90 16.01 -15.20
C ARG A 202 2.48 15.17 -14.00
N ILE A 203 3.39 15.01 -13.06
CA ILE A 203 3.21 14.16 -11.90
C ILE A 203 3.48 14.99 -10.65
N ILE A 204 2.51 15.08 -9.75
CA ILE A 204 2.57 15.95 -8.58
C ILE A 204 2.07 15.21 -7.35
N PHE A 205 2.87 15.23 -6.29
CA PHE A 205 2.44 14.87 -4.95
C PHE A 205 2.04 16.14 -4.18
N HIS A 206 0.89 16.08 -3.54
CA HIS A 206 0.34 17.13 -2.69
C HIS A 206 0.31 16.61 -1.25
N ALA A 207 1.22 17.13 -0.41
CA ALA A 207 1.16 16.90 1.03
C ALA A 207 -0.12 17.52 1.59
N THR A 208 -0.71 16.88 2.61
CA THR A 208 -1.92 17.39 3.27
C THR A 208 -1.76 17.33 4.77
N ASP A 209 -2.49 18.19 5.47
CA ASP A 209 -2.67 18.04 6.91
C ASP A 209 -3.52 16.79 7.15
N SER A 210 -2.90 15.70 7.59
CA SER A 210 -3.57 14.40 7.71
C SER A 210 -4.35 14.34 9.04
N PRO A 211 -5.66 14.00 9.02
CA PRO A 211 -6.46 13.97 10.25
C PRO A 211 -6.06 12.83 11.21
N LEU A 212 -5.40 11.79 10.70
CA LEU A 212 -4.87 10.70 11.50
C LEU A 212 -3.35 10.63 11.38
N ARG A 213 -2.70 10.15 12.43
CA ARG A 213 -1.27 9.88 12.41
C ARG A 213 -0.97 8.79 11.38
N GLN A 214 -0.07 9.07 10.46
CA GLN A 214 0.26 8.17 9.35
C GLN A 214 1.77 7.96 9.20
N GLY A 215 2.15 6.87 8.55
CA GLY A 215 3.54 6.50 8.36
C GLY A 215 3.71 5.27 7.47
N SER A 216 4.91 4.67 7.50
CA SER A 216 5.25 3.58 6.58
C SER A 216 4.29 2.39 6.71
N TYR A 217 3.83 1.86 5.59
CA TYR A 217 3.24 0.53 5.47
C TYR A 217 4.10 -0.25 4.46
N ARG A 218 3.91 -1.57 4.34
CA ARG A 218 4.58 -2.36 3.31
C ARG A 218 4.38 -1.71 1.93
N ALA A 219 5.46 -1.53 1.17
CA ALA A 219 5.47 -0.83 -0.12
C ALA A 219 5.06 0.65 -0.09
N LEU A 220 4.99 1.29 1.08
CA LEU A 220 4.71 2.72 1.24
C LEU A 220 3.48 3.15 0.41
N ALA A 221 3.57 4.26 -0.31
CA ALA A 221 2.53 4.76 -1.21
C ALA A 221 2.40 3.98 -2.53
N ALA A 222 3.36 3.12 -2.88
CA ALA A 222 3.40 2.47 -4.18
C ALA A 222 2.16 1.59 -4.42
N THR A 223 1.58 0.99 -3.38
CA THR A 223 0.30 0.25 -3.55
C THR A 223 -0.85 1.14 -4.02
N ALA A 224 -0.97 2.37 -3.50
CA ALA A 224 -2.00 3.32 -3.92
C ALA A 224 -1.73 3.82 -5.35
N ASN A 225 -0.48 4.19 -5.62
CA ASN A 225 -0.08 4.71 -6.93
C ASN A 225 -0.19 3.66 -8.05
N HIS A 226 0.16 2.40 -7.77
CA HIS A 226 -0.02 1.30 -8.71
C HIS A 226 -1.49 0.91 -8.86
N PHE A 227 -2.30 0.94 -7.80
CA PHE A 227 -3.73 0.71 -7.94
C PHE A 227 -4.37 1.71 -8.92
N ALA A 228 -4.13 3.00 -8.74
CA ALA A 228 -4.67 4.03 -9.63
C ALA A 228 -4.14 3.85 -11.06
N ARG A 229 -2.82 3.76 -11.24
CA ARG A 229 -2.20 3.64 -12.56
C ARG A 229 -2.62 2.37 -13.30
N GLU A 230 -2.54 1.21 -12.66
CA GLU A 230 -2.81 -0.06 -13.35
C GLU A 230 -4.30 -0.30 -13.59
N SER A 231 -5.18 0.30 -12.79
CA SER A 231 -6.61 0.35 -13.12
C SER A 231 -6.87 1.29 -14.29
N HIS A 232 -6.21 2.46 -14.32
CA HIS A 232 -6.33 3.43 -15.42
C HIS A 232 -5.77 2.89 -16.74
N MET A 233 -4.66 2.15 -16.70
CA MET A 233 -4.08 1.47 -17.86
C MET A 233 -5.04 0.44 -18.47
N ASP A 234 -5.80 -0.24 -17.63
CA ASP A 234 -6.84 -1.16 -18.08
C ASP A 234 -8.00 -0.40 -18.74
N GLU A 235 -8.45 0.70 -18.14
CA GLU A 235 -9.45 1.59 -18.73
C GLU A 235 -9.03 2.12 -20.11
N LEU A 236 -7.77 2.52 -20.27
CA LEU A 236 -7.23 2.97 -21.55
C LEU A 236 -7.22 1.86 -22.60
N ALA A 237 -6.80 0.65 -22.23
CA ALA A 237 -6.81 -0.50 -23.15
C ALA A 237 -8.23 -0.76 -23.69
N HIS A 238 -9.23 -0.75 -22.80
CA HIS A 238 -10.62 -0.90 -23.20
C HIS A 238 -11.15 0.26 -24.05
N ALA A 239 -10.74 1.51 -23.77
CA ALA A 239 -11.18 2.67 -24.54
C ALA A 239 -10.77 2.61 -26.02
N VAL A 240 -9.66 1.93 -26.33
CA VAL A 240 -9.14 1.75 -27.70
C VAL A 240 -9.33 0.32 -28.21
N ASN A 241 -10.12 -0.51 -27.52
CA ASN A 241 -10.40 -1.91 -27.88
C ASN A 241 -9.16 -2.80 -28.07
N LEU A 242 -8.15 -2.62 -27.23
CA LEU A 242 -6.96 -3.48 -27.19
C LEU A 242 -7.01 -4.43 -26.00
N ASP A 243 -6.42 -5.62 -26.16
CA ASP A 243 -6.21 -6.52 -25.04
C ASP A 243 -5.34 -5.84 -23.96
N PRO A 244 -5.71 -5.90 -22.66
CA PRO A 244 -4.96 -5.20 -21.61
C PRO A 244 -3.50 -5.63 -21.43
N LEU A 245 -3.14 -6.87 -21.77
CA LEU A 245 -1.73 -7.32 -21.75
C LEU A 245 -0.98 -6.73 -22.96
N GLU A 246 -1.57 -6.82 -24.15
CA GLU A 246 -0.99 -6.25 -25.38
C GLU A 246 -0.78 -4.74 -25.24
N PHE A 247 -1.75 -4.02 -24.67
CA PHE A 247 -1.66 -2.57 -24.42
C PHE A 247 -0.49 -2.22 -23.51
N ARG A 248 -0.30 -2.95 -22.41
CA ARG A 248 0.85 -2.76 -21.50
C ARG A 248 2.16 -3.07 -22.20
N LEU A 249 2.25 -4.21 -22.89
CA LEU A 249 3.46 -4.60 -23.62
C LEU A 249 3.77 -3.61 -24.75
N LYS A 250 2.79 -3.00 -25.41
CA LYS A 250 3.05 -1.95 -26.41
C LYS A 250 3.76 -0.74 -25.79
N ASN A 251 3.36 -0.35 -24.59
CA ASN A 251 3.83 0.87 -23.91
C ASN A 251 4.98 0.62 -22.90
N LEU A 252 5.65 -0.53 -22.92
CA LEU A 252 6.75 -0.87 -22.00
C LEU A 252 8.07 -1.09 -22.75
N LYS A 253 9.14 -0.39 -22.35
CA LYS A 253 10.54 -0.69 -22.76
C LYS A 253 11.32 -1.55 -21.76
N ASN A 254 10.91 -1.60 -20.49
CA ASN A 254 11.63 -2.37 -19.48
C ASN A 254 11.46 -3.88 -19.74
N GLU A 255 12.47 -4.52 -20.32
CA GLU A 255 12.48 -5.96 -20.63
C GLU A 255 12.29 -6.87 -19.41
N ARG A 256 12.77 -6.47 -18.22
CA ARG A 256 12.55 -7.24 -16.99
C ARG A 256 11.08 -7.24 -16.58
N LEU A 257 10.42 -6.08 -16.71
CA LEU A 257 8.99 -5.95 -16.43
C LEU A 257 8.13 -6.66 -17.49
N ARG A 258 8.50 -6.55 -18.77
CA ARG A 258 7.85 -7.31 -19.85
C ARG A 258 7.93 -8.82 -19.61
N ALA A 259 9.09 -9.32 -19.19
CA ALA A 259 9.30 -10.73 -18.91
C ALA A 259 8.40 -11.27 -17.79
N VAL A 260 8.19 -10.51 -16.70
CA VAL A 260 7.26 -10.95 -15.64
C VAL A 260 5.80 -10.92 -16.10
N PHE A 261 5.38 -9.93 -16.89
CA PHE A 261 4.03 -9.93 -17.48
C PHE A 261 3.79 -11.15 -18.37
N GLN A 262 4.74 -11.47 -19.25
CA GLN A 262 4.67 -12.64 -20.12
C GLN A 262 4.68 -13.95 -19.34
N ALA A 263 5.53 -14.08 -18.32
CA ALA A 263 5.62 -15.28 -17.50
C ALA A 263 4.33 -15.51 -16.68
N ALA A 264 3.78 -14.46 -16.07
CA ALA A 264 2.52 -14.53 -15.34
C ALA A 264 1.35 -14.85 -16.28
N ALA A 265 1.27 -14.21 -17.45
CA ALA A 265 0.23 -14.47 -18.44
C ALA A 265 0.24 -15.93 -18.92
N LYS A 266 1.45 -16.48 -19.19
CA LYS A 266 1.63 -17.88 -19.57
C LYS A 266 1.16 -18.83 -18.46
N GLN A 267 1.60 -18.61 -17.22
CA GLN A 267 1.20 -19.45 -16.08
C GLN A 267 -0.30 -19.34 -15.78
N PHE A 268 -0.86 -18.14 -15.91
CA PHE A 268 -2.29 -17.91 -15.70
C PHE A 268 -3.15 -18.53 -16.81
N GLY A 269 -2.63 -18.65 -18.03
CA GLY A 269 -3.41 -19.03 -19.21
C GLY A 269 -4.28 -17.86 -19.69
N TRP A 270 -3.70 -16.66 -19.80
CA TRP A 270 -4.39 -15.47 -20.29
C TRP A 270 -5.03 -15.73 -21.67
N GLY A 271 -6.26 -15.25 -21.86
CA GLY A 271 -7.06 -15.50 -23.08
C GLY A 271 -7.89 -16.79 -23.07
N ARG A 272 -7.83 -17.60 -22.01
CA ARG A 272 -8.73 -18.78 -21.87
C ARG A 272 -10.20 -18.36 -21.70
N SER A 273 -11.11 -19.25 -22.07
CA SER A 273 -12.56 -19.04 -21.94
C SER A 273 -12.99 -18.86 -20.47
N LYS A 274 -14.00 -18.01 -20.27
CA LYS A 274 -14.58 -17.68 -18.96
C LYS A 274 -15.98 -18.27 -18.81
N SER A 275 -16.35 -18.65 -17.58
CA SER A 275 -17.73 -18.95 -17.20
C SER A 275 -18.50 -17.67 -16.86
N PRO A 276 -19.84 -17.66 -16.88
CA PRO A 276 -20.63 -16.51 -16.44
C PRO A 276 -20.27 -16.09 -15.00
N GLY A 277 -20.09 -14.78 -14.79
CA GLY A 277 -19.68 -14.20 -13.49
C GLY A 277 -18.19 -14.35 -13.17
N GLN A 278 -17.41 -15.04 -14.01
CA GLN A 278 -15.96 -15.14 -13.88
C GLN A 278 -15.29 -13.96 -14.60
N GLY A 279 -14.30 -13.35 -13.97
CA GLY A 279 -13.51 -12.28 -14.56
C GLY A 279 -12.01 -12.47 -14.32
N PHE A 280 -11.22 -12.03 -15.28
CA PHE A 280 -9.76 -12.04 -15.21
C PHE A 280 -9.21 -10.62 -15.30
N GLY A 281 -8.18 -10.34 -14.51
CA GLY A 281 -7.55 -9.03 -14.50
C GLY A 281 -6.08 -9.13 -14.17
N MET A 282 -5.34 -8.07 -14.50
CA MET A 282 -3.91 -7.98 -14.22
C MET A 282 -3.51 -6.60 -13.73
N GLY A 283 -2.36 -6.56 -13.06
CA GLY A 283 -1.66 -5.35 -12.70
C GLY A 283 -0.22 -5.65 -12.29
N GLY A 284 0.65 -4.68 -12.40
CA GLY A 284 2.06 -4.88 -12.07
C GLY A 284 2.86 -3.61 -11.89
N GLY A 285 4.16 -3.75 -12.09
CA GLY A 285 5.11 -2.66 -12.15
C GLY A 285 6.46 -3.01 -11.56
N TYR A 286 7.28 -1.99 -11.30
CA TYR A 286 8.58 -2.17 -10.69
C TYR A 286 8.75 -1.23 -9.50
N GLU A 287 9.31 -1.75 -8.42
CA GLU A 287 9.61 -1.00 -7.20
C GLU A 287 10.87 -1.56 -6.55
N LYS A 288 11.76 -0.68 -6.09
CA LYS A 288 13.00 -1.05 -5.39
C LYS A 288 13.81 -2.14 -6.12
N LEU A 289 13.91 -1.98 -7.45
CA LEU A 289 14.58 -2.88 -8.40
C LEU A 289 13.93 -4.28 -8.61
N GLY A 290 12.80 -4.57 -7.95
CA GLY A 290 11.99 -5.74 -8.23
C GLY A 290 10.92 -5.44 -9.29
N ASN A 291 10.66 -6.39 -10.17
CA ASN A 291 9.61 -6.33 -11.20
C ASN A 291 8.54 -7.38 -10.89
N ILE A 292 7.27 -7.00 -10.93
CA ILE A 292 6.13 -7.88 -10.63
C ILE A 292 5.04 -7.73 -11.69
N ALA A 293 4.43 -8.85 -12.06
CA ALA A 293 3.11 -8.88 -12.67
C ALA A 293 2.22 -9.86 -11.89
N THR A 294 1.00 -9.44 -11.59
CA THR A 294 0.01 -10.23 -10.87
C THR A 294 -1.26 -10.33 -11.70
N PHE A 295 -1.78 -11.55 -11.82
CA PHE A 295 -3.02 -11.87 -12.50
C PHE A 295 -3.98 -12.45 -11.48
N ALA A 296 -5.23 -12.00 -11.52
CA ALA A 296 -6.28 -12.43 -10.62
C ALA A 296 -7.45 -13.01 -11.40
N GLU A 297 -8.04 -14.06 -10.83
CA GLU A 297 -9.30 -14.65 -11.22
C GLU A 297 -10.31 -14.41 -10.10
N VAL A 298 -11.47 -13.86 -10.46
CA VAL A 298 -12.56 -13.64 -9.52
C VAL A 298 -13.84 -14.30 -10.03
N ASN A 299 -14.70 -14.68 -9.10
CA ASN A 299 -16.11 -14.95 -9.35
C ASN A 299 -16.94 -13.88 -8.64
N VAL A 300 -17.87 -13.28 -9.35
CA VAL A 300 -18.81 -12.31 -8.81
C VAL A 300 -20.22 -12.84 -8.93
N ASP A 301 -20.94 -12.87 -7.82
CA ASP A 301 -22.39 -13.06 -7.85
C ASP A 301 -23.06 -11.72 -8.17
N CYS A 302 -23.53 -11.57 -9.40
CA CYS A 302 -24.17 -10.33 -9.86
C CYS A 302 -25.45 -9.96 -9.09
N LYS A 303 -26.07 -10.90 -8.35
CA LYS A 303 -27.27 -10.60 -7.54
C LYS A 303 -26.92 -10.01 -6.18
N SER A 304 -25.93 -10.59 -5.51
CA SER A 304 -25.54 -10.18 -4.15
C SER A 304 -24.41 -9.15 -4.13
N GLY A 305 -23.66 -9.03 -5.23
CA GLY A 305 -22.41 -8.25 -5.28
C GLY A 305 -21.25 -8.92 -4.55
N GLU A 306 -21.40 -10.19 -4.13
CA GLU A 306 -20.33 -10.93 -3.46
C GLU A 306 -19.20 -11.24 -4.44
N VAL A 307 -17.97 -10.92 -4.03
CA VAL A 307 -16.75 -11.17 -4.80
C VAL A 307 -15.92 -12.23 -4.10
N LYS A 308 -15.60 -13.30 -4.83
CA LYS A 308 -14.63 -14.31 -4.41
C LYS A 308 -13.40 -14.25 -5.31
N VAL A 309 -12.23 -13.98 -4.73
CA VAL A 309 -10.95 -14.20 -5.42
C VAL A 309 -10.69 -15.70 -5.44
N VAL A 310 -10.58 -16.27 -6.64
CA VAL A 310 -10.45 -17.72 -6.84
C VAL A 310 -8.98 -18.10 -6.94
N ARG A 311 -8.21 -17.34 -7.72
CA ARG A 311 -6.82 -17.66 -8.05
C ARG A 311 -6.02 -16.39 -8.30
N VAL A 312 -4.76 -16.39 -7.86
CA VAL A 312 -3.81 -15.32 -8.08
C VAL A 312 -2.48 -15.92 -8.53
N VAL A 313 -1.99 -15.45 -9.68
CA VAL A 313 -0.68 -15.82 -10.23
C VAL A 313 0.22 -14.60 -10.21
N SER A 314 1.36 -14.69 -9.53
CA SER A 314 2.35 -13.62 -9.43
C SER A 314 3.69 -14.07 -10.00
N ALA A 315 4.16 -13.39 -11.06
CA ALA A 315 5.53 -13.57 -11.55
C ALA A 315 6.42 -12.44 -11.04
N PHE A 316 7.53 -12.81 -10.40
CA PHE A 316 8.42 -11.86 -9.74
C PHE A 316 9.87 -12.07 -10.16
N GLU A 317 10.57 -10.95 -10.34
CA GLU A 317 12.00 -10.89 -10.68
C GLU A 317 12.68 -9.84 -9.80
N CYS A 318 13.73 -10.22 -9.07
CA CYS A 318 14.48 -9.34 -8.18
C CYS A 318 16.00 -9.59 -8.25
N GLY A 319 16.51 -9.81 -9.46
CA GLY A 319 17.89 -10.23 -9.69
C GLY A 319 18.13 -11.69 -9.27
N ALA A 320 19.34 -11.98 -8.80
CA ALA A 320 19.70 -13.28 -8.27
C ALA A 320 18.87 -13.63 -7.03
N ILE A 321 18.23 -14.80 -7.04
CA ILE A 321 17.42 -15.26 -5.92
C ILE A 321 18.31 -15.97 -4.89
N VAL A 322 18.43 -15.39 -3.69
CA VAL A 322 19.26 -15.93 -2.60
C VAL A 322 18.63 -17.16 -1.96
N ASN A 323 17.33 -17.10 -1.65
CA ASN A 323 16.57 -18.20 -1.07
C ASN A 323 15.17 -18.26 -1.72
N PRO A 324 14.95 -19.21 -2.65
CA PRO A 324 13.69 -19.32 -3.39
C PRO A 324 12.46 -19.55 -2.51
N ASP A 325 12.58 -20.34 -1.44
CA ASP A 325 11.43 -20.67 -0.59
C ASP A 325 11.02 -19.49 0.29
N ASN A 326 12.01 -18.77 0.85
CA ASN A 326 11.73 -17.51 1.55
C ASN A 326 11.13 -16.46 0.63
N LEU A 327 11.57 -16.41 -0.63
CA LEU A 327 11.03 -15.50 -1.62
C LEU A 327 9.57 -15.82 -1.95
N ARG A 328 9.23 -17.09 -2.19
CA ARG A 328 7.84 -17.53 -2.38
C ARG A 328 6.96 -17.14 -1.19
N ASN A 329 7.41 -17.44 0.03
CA ASN A 329 6.69 -17.07 1.25
C ASN A 329 6.44 -15.55 1.35
N GLN A 330 7.41 -14.73 0.93
CA GLN A 330 7.25 -13.27 0.92
C GLN A 330 6.26 -12.78 -0.12
N ILE A 331 6.24 -13.37 -1.31
CA ILE A 331 5.29 -13.04 -2.38
C ILE A 331 3.88 -13.43 -1.95
N GLU A 332 3.69 -14.67 -1.49
CA GLU A 332 2.40 -15.18 -1.03
C GLU A 332 1.88 -14.39 0.17
N GLY A 333 2.74 -14.11 1.17
CA GLY A 333 2.39 -13.25 2.30
C GLY A 333 2.06 -11.81 1.90
N SER A 334 2.71 -11.26 0.86
CA SER A 334 2.37 -9.94 0.31
C SER A 334 0.99 -9.95 -0.33
N ASN A 335 0.67 -11.00 -1.10
CA ASN A 335 -0.63 -11.15 -1.73
C ASN A 335 -1.73 -11.29 -0.67
N ILE A 336 -1.53 -12.13 0.35
CA ILE A 336 -2.51 -12.28 1.44
C ILE A 336 -2.72 -10.95 2.15
N GLN A 337 -1.67 -10.23 2.52
CA GLN A 337 -1.80 -8.90 3.14
C GLN A 337 -2.49 -7.89 2.22
N GLY A 338 -2.20 -7.94 0.91
CA GLY A 338 -2.80 -7.07 -0.09
C GLY A 338 -4.30 -7.27 -0.26
N LEU A 339 -4.82 -8.50 -0.07
CA LEU A 339 -6.27 -8.78 -0.12
C LEU A 339 -7.04 -7.89 0.84
N GLY A 340 -6.47 -7.65 2.02
CA GLY A 340 -7.05 -6.80 3.05
C GLY A 340 -7.30 -5.40 2.54
N GLY A 341 -6.23 -4.70 2.16
CA GLY A 341 -6.33 -3.35 1.60
C GLY A 341 -7.16 -3.25 0.31
N ALA A 342 -7.18 -4.30 -0.51
CA ALA A 342 -7.97 -4.32 -1.74
C ALA A 342 -9.48 -4.48 -1.49
N LEU A 343 -9.87 -5.32 -0.53
CA LEU A 343 -11.25 -5.79 -0.41
C LEU A 343 -11.95 -5.45 0.90
N PHE A 344 -11.24 -5.21 2.01
CA PHE A 344 -11.89 -5.24 3.34
C PHE A 344 -11.44 -4.15 4.31
N GLU A 345 -10.16 -3.80 4.29
CA GLU A 345 -9.54 -3.01 5.33
C GLU A 345 -9.76 -1.51 5.13
N ALA A 346 -10.35 -0.88 6.14
CA ALA A 346 -10.47 0.57 6.25
C ALA A 346 -10.58 0.96 7.73
N ILE A 347 -9.91 2.05 8.13
CA ILE A 347 -10.12 2.67 9.43
C ILE A 347 -11.35 3.56 9.38
N GLU A 348 -12.29 3.30 10.27
CA GLU A 348 -13.46 4.14 10.48
C GLU A 348 -13.21 5.05 11.66
N PHE A 349 -13.43 6.35 11.48
CA PHE A 349 -13.19 7.35 12.51
C PHE A 349 -14.15 8.53 12.40
N GLU A 350 -14.45 9.14 13.54
CA GLU A 350 -15.31 10.32 13.64
C GLU A 350 -14.99 11.04 14.96
N ASN A 351 -14.97 12.38 14.95
CA ASN A 351 -14.78 13.21 16.14
C ASN A 351 -13.55 12.79 16.98
N GLY A 352 -12.43 12.51 16.31
CA GLY A 352 -11.16 12.13 16.95
C GLY A 352 -11.13 10.72 17.54
N LYS A 353 -12.11 9.85 17.22
CA LYS A 353 -12.19 8.48 17.73
C LYS A 353 -12.14 7.45 16.62
N ILE A 354 -11.42 6.35 16.85
CA ILE A 354 -11.45 5.17 15.99
C ILE A 354 -12.67 4.31 16.37
N LEU A 355 -13.53 3.99 15.39
CA LEU A 355 -14.82 3.32 15.60
C LEU A 355 -14.75 1.79 15.48
N ASN A 356 -13.74 1.31 14.76
CA ASN A 356 -13.58 -0.11 14.42
C ASN A 356 -12.24 -0.72 14.89
N GLY A 357 -11.56 -0.12 15.88
CA GLY A 357 -10.22 -0.47 16.37
C GLY A 357 -10.07 -1.81 17.11
N ARG A 358 -10.69 -2.88 16.60
CA ARG A 358 -10.63 -4.26 17.13
C ARG A 358 -10.88 -5.24 15.99
N LEU A 359 -10.26 -6.43 16.04
CA LEU A 359 -10.32 -7.44 14.96
C LEU A 359 -11.72 -7.99 14.67
N SER A 360 -12.67 -7.84 15.59
CA SER A 360 -14.07 -8.18 15.34
C SER A 360 -14.79 -7.19 14.41
N ARG A 361 -14.23 -5.99 14.21
CA ARG A 361 -14.77 -4.93 13.34
C ARG A 361 -13.82 -4.54 12.20
N TYR A 362 -12.52 -4.44 12.48
CA TYR A 362 -11.50 -4.26 11.45
C TYR A 362 -11.18 -5.61 10.82
N ARG A 363 -11.68 -5.83 9.60
CA ARG A 363 -11.63 -7.14 8.92
C ARG A 363 -10.33 -7.28 8.12
N VAL A 364 -9.33 -7.94 8.71
CA VAL A 364 -8.21 -8.52 7.96
C VAL A 364 -8.67 -9.76 7.17
N PRO A 365 -7.92 -10.19 6.13
CA PRO A 365 -8.18 -11.44 5.41
C PRO A 365 -8.25 -12.65 6.35
N ARG A 366 -9.21 -13.54 6.07
CA ARG A 366 -9.43 -14.81 6.77
C ARG A 366 -9.02 -15.98 5.88
N PHE A 367 -8.89 -17.18 6.45
CA PHE A 367 -8.59 -18.39 5.66
C PHE A 367 -9.56 -18.62 4.50
N SER A 368 -10.84 -18.28 4.67
CA SER A 368 -11.87 -18.37 3.62
C SER A 368 -11.65 -17.42 2.45
N ASP A 369 -10.87 -16.36 2.64
CA ASP A 369 -10.58 -15.34 1.63
C ASP A 369 -9.33 -15.69 0.81
N VAL A 370 -8.52 -16.66 1.26
CA VAL A 370 -7.24 -16.99 0.62
C VAL A 370 -7.50 -17.75 -0.69
N PRO A 371 -7.10 -17.21 -1.85
CA PRO A 371 -7.26 -17.87 -3.13
C PRO A 371 -6.20 -18.96 -3.33
N ILE A 372 -6.30 -19.68 -4.44
CA ILE A 372 -5.15 -20.45 -4.95
C ILE A 372 -4.05 -19.45 -5.30
N LEU A 373 -2.87 -19.57 -4.67
CA LEU A 373 -1.71 -18.71 -4.92
C LEU A 373 -0.68 -19.49 -5.73
N GLU A 374 -0.22 -18.90 -6.83
CA GLU A 374 0.82 -19.46 -7.68
C GLU A 374 1.94 -18.43 -7.89
N THR A 375 3.18 -18.82 -7.59
CA THR A 375 4.34 -17.93 -7.69
C THR A 375 5.28 -18.40 -8.80
N VAL A 376 5.56 -17.53 -9.77
CA VAL A 376 6.57 -17.75 -10.82
C VAL A 376 7.81 -16.93 -10.49
N LEU A 377 8.93 -17.61 -10.24
CA LEU A 377 10.20 -16.97 -9.92
C LEU A 377 11.07 -16.85 -11.18
N LEU A 378 11.45 -15.64 -11.54
CA LEU A 378 12.41 -15.39 -12.62
C LEU A 378 13.79 -15.15 -11.98
N ASP A 379 14.57 -16.20 -11.84
CA ASP A 379 15.91 -16.15 -11.23
C ASP A 379 16.95 -15.58 -12.20
N ARG A 380 17.35 -14.32 -11.97
CA ARG A 380 18.32 -13.61 -12.81
C ARG A 380 19.69 -13.61 -12.14
N LYS A 381 20.36 -14.78 -12.16
CA LYS A 381 21.71 -14.97 -11.59
C LYS A 381 22.78 -14.05 -12.18
N ASP A 382 22.51 -13.46 -13.34
CA ASP A 382 23.34 -12.47 -14.01
C ASP A 382 23.21 -11.05 -13.43
N LEU A 383 22.23 -10.80 -12.55
CA LEU A 383 21.99 -9.51 -11.92
C LEU A 383 22.15 -9.59 -10.38
N PRO A 384 22.61 -8.52 -9.72
CA PRO A 384 22.63 -8.48 -8.25
C PRO A 384 21.24 -8.68 -7.65
N SER A 385 21.17 -9.37 -6.51
CA SER A 385 19.92 -9.51 -5.75
C SER A 385 19.39 -8.15 -5.30
N ALA A 386 18.07 -7.97 -5.39
CA ALA A 386 17.35 -6.78 -4.94
C ALA A 386 16.38 -7.09 -3.79
N GLY A 387 15.79 -6.04 -3.22
CA GLY A 387 14.79 -6.18 -2.16
C GLY A 387 13.50 -6.84 -2.66
N ALA A 388 13.07 -7.90 -1.98
CA ALA A 388 11.87 -8.66 -2.33
C ALA A 388 10.69 -8.50 -1.36
N GLY A 389 10.89 -7.71 -0.30
CA GLY A 389 9.93 -7.64 0.80
C GLY A 389 8.63 -6.88 0.47
N GLU A 390 8.61 -6.00 -0.53
CA GLU A 390 7.53 -5.02 -0.70
C GLU A 390 6.90 -5.01 -2.09
N CYS A 391 7.73 -5.03 -3.15
CA CYS A 391 7.29 -4.95 -4.54
C CYS A 391 6.14 -5.93 -4.90
N PRO A 392 6.14 -7.20 -4.44
CA PRO A 392 5.06 -8.13 -4.79
C PRO A 392 3.64 -7.66 -4.45
N MET A 393 3.47 -6.78 -3.45
CA MET A 393 2.14 -6.33 -3.02
C MET A 393 1.45 -5.38 -4.02
N ILE A 394 2.20 -4.67 -4.87
CA ILE A 394 1.67 -3.55 -5.66
C ILE A 394 0.75 -3.97 -6.82
N GLY A 395 0.88 -5.21 -7.30
CA GLY A 395 0.11 -5.71 -8.46
C GLY A 395 -1.27 -6.26 -8.10
N LEU A 396 -1.52 -6.60 -6.82
CA LEU A 396 -2.69 -7.37 -6.44
C LEU A 396 -4.00 -6.58 -6.53
N ALA A 397 -4.07 -5.41 -5.90
CA ALA A 397 -5.27 -4.59 -5.89
C ALA A 397 -5.78 -4.24 -7.30
N PRO A 398 -4.95 -3.72 -8.23
CA PRO A 398 -5.41 -3.47 -9.60
C PRO A 398 -5.78 -4.76 -10.34
N ALA A 399 -5.06 -5.88 -10.15
CA ALA A 399 -5.43 -7.15 -10.79
C ALA A 399 -6.85 -7.60 -10.39
N ILE A 400 -7.19 -7.50 -9.10
CA ILE A 400 -8.53 -7.83 -8.61
C ILE A 400 -9.58 -6.85 -9.13
N GLY A 401 -9.31 -5.53 -9.11
CA GLY A 401 -10.24 -4.52 -9.59
C GLY A 401 -10.56 -4.67 -11.08
N ASN A 402 -9.54 -4.95 -11.89
CA ASN A 402 -9.69 -5.21 -13.32
C ASN A 402 -10.44 -6.53 -13.57
N ALA A 403 -10.23 -7.56 -12.75
CA ALA A 403 -10.97 -8.81 -12.84
C ALA A 403 -12.46 -8.63 -12.49
N ILE A 404 -12.78 -7.80 -11.49
CA ILE A 404 -14.16 -7.44 -11.17
C ILE A 404 -14.81 -6.69 -12.32
N PHE A 405 -14.10 -5.73 -12.92
CA PHE A 405 -14.60 -5.02 -14.11
C PHE A 405 -14.85 -6.00 -15.27
N ASP A 406 -13.93 -6.92 -15.54
CA ASP A 406 -14.10 -7.93 -16.60
C ASP A 406 -15.31 -8.86 -16.36
N ALA A 407 -15.64 -9.15 -15.09
CA ALA A 407 -16.82 -9.95 -14.72
C ALA A 407 -18.15 -9.17 -14.77
N THR A 408 -18.14 -7.87 -14.51
CA THR A 408 -19.34 -7.08 -14.18
C THR A 408 -19.58 -5.85 -15.03
N SER A 409 -18.57 -5.40 -15.78
CA SER A 409 -18.48 -4.07 -16.41
C SER A 409 -18.56 -2.89 -15.44
N VAL A 410 -18.50 -3.12 -14.11
CA VAL A 410 -18.48 -2.06 -13.08
C VAL A 410 -17.04 -1.78 -12.68
N ARG A 411 -16.60 -0.53 -12.86
CA ARG A 411 -15.24 -0.10 -12.48
C ARG A 411 -15.24 0.42 -11.05
N LEU A 412 -14.50 -0.25 -10.16
CA LEU A 412 -14.32 0.15 -8.77
C LEU A 412 -13.02 0.95 -8.62
N ARG A 413 -13.13 2.23 -8.28
CA ARG A 413 -11.99 3.16 -8.16
C ARG A 413 -11.62 3.51 -6.72
N SER A 414 -12.26 2.87 -5.75
CA SER A 414 -12.04 3.12 -4.32
C SER A 414 -11.62 1.84 -3.61
N LEU A 415 -10.57 1.92 -2.80
CA LEU A 415 -10.17 0.86 -1.89
C LEU A 415 -10.64 1.16 -0.45
N PRO A 416 -11.24 0.19 0.24
CA PRO A 416 -11.53 -1.17 -0.22
C PRO A 416 -12.70 -1.25 -1.22
N MET A 417 -12.64 -2.20 -2.14
CA MET A 417 -13.63 -2.38 -3.21
C MET A 417 -14.97 -2.93 -2.71
N VAL A 418 -14.96 -3.79 -1.70
CA VAL A 418 -16.14 -4.47 -1.15
C VAL A 418 -16.25 -4.19 0.36
N PRO A 419 -17.41 -4.43 1.01
CA PRO A 419 -18.69 -4.87 0.46
C PRO A 419 -19.47 -3.80 -0.30
N ASN A 420 -19.05 -2.53 -0.29
CA ASN A 420 -19.90 -1.43 -0.74
C ASN A 420 -19.82 -1.13 -2.24
N GLY A 421 -18.72 -1.46 -2.92
CA GLY A 421 -18.53 -1.05 -4.32
C GLY A 421 -19.47 -1.73 -5.34
N LEU A 422 -20.00 -2.91 -5.02
CA LEU A 422 -20.92 -3.66 -5.90
C LEU A 422 -22.33 -3.82 -5.33
N LYS A 423 -22.66 -3.16 -4.22
CA LYS A 423 -24.05 -3.12 -3.77
C LYS A 423 -24.85 -2.38 -4.85
N THR A 424 -25.78 -3.10 -5.48
CA THR A 424 -26.68 -2.61 -6.53
C THR A 424 -27.17 -1.21 -6.21
N VAL A 425 -26.95 -0.29 -7.14
CA VAL A 425 -27.68 0.99 -7.24
C VAL A 425 -29.16 0.71 -7.43
#